data_AF-A0A6C2U4I2-F1
#
_entry.id   AF-A0A6C2U4I2-F1
#
_cell.length_a   1.000
_cell.length_b   1.000
_cell.length_c   1.000
_cell.angle_alpha   90.00
_cell.angle_beta   90.00
_cell.angle_gamma   90.00
#
_symmetry.space_group_name_H-M   'P 1'
#
loop_
_entity.id
_entity.type
_entity.pdbx_description
1 polymer ?
#
loop_
_entity_poly.entity_id
_entity_poly.type
_entity_poly.pdbx_seq_one_letter_code
_entity_poly.pdbx_strand_id
1 'polypeptide(L)'
;MKKILATIIIALCATSFAGTVGKPTEHLALPEVSGGHLVCIWDQTAGAWIGGFESYDHSGTYNFAVPEWGRWYWIGLWDEAKGEYVYSKWIGHFLTD
;
A
#
# COMPACT_ATOMS: atom_id res chain seq x y z
N MET A 1 -8.39 -62.10 -25.46
CA MET A 1 -7.15 -61.58 -24.84
C MET A 1 -6.31 -60.87 -25.90
N LYS A 2 -6.26 -59.54 -25.86
CA LYS A 2 -5.27 -58.70 -26.54
C LYS A 2 -4.87 -57.61 -25.55
N LYS A 3 -3.58 -57.34 -25.51
CA LYS A 3 -2.82 -56.69 -24.45
C LYS A 3 -2.40 -55.28 -24.90
N ILE A 4 -2.46 -54.31 -23.97
CA ILE A 4 -1.63 -53.07 -23.89
C ILE A 4 -2.05 -51.97 -24.91
N LEU A 5 -2.07 -50.64 -24.68
CA LEU A 5 -1.39 -49.72 -23.76
C LEU A 5 -2.40 -48.70 -23.17
N ALA A 6 -2.36 -48.49 -21.85
CA ALA A 6 -2.85 -47.27 -21.24
C ALA A 6 -1.70 -46.24 -21.26
N THR A 7 -1.75 -45.30 -22.20
CA THR A 7 -0.83 -44.17 -22.22
C THR A 7 -1.21 -43.21 -21.09
N ILE A 8 -0.54 -43.33 -19.95
CA ILE A 8 -0.56 -42.33 -18.89
C ILE A 8 0.23 -41.13 -19.44
N ILE A 9 -0.48 -40.13 -19.97
CA ILE A 9 0.10 -38.82 -20.24
C ILE A 9 0.38 -38.19 -18.87
N ILE A 10 1.65 -38.19 -18.49
CA ILE A 10 2.18 -37.39 -17.39
C ILE A 10 2.06 -35.92 -17.83
N ALA A 11 0.92 -35.31 -17.54
CA ALA A 11 0.75 -33.87 -17.56
C ALA A 11 1.17 -33.30 -16.19
N LEU A 12 2.45 -33.46 -15.85
CA LEU A 12 3.11 -32.69 -14.80
C LEU A 12 4.12 -31.77 -15.50
N CYS A 13 4.25 -30.54 -15.00
CA CYS A 13 5.26 -29.52 -15.35
C CYS A 13 4.87 -28.42 -16.35
N ALA A 14 3.68 -27.82 -16.20
CA ALA A 14 3.44 -26.47 -16.69
C ALA A 14 2.51 -25.66 -15.78
N THR A 15 2.74 -25.69 -14.46
CA THR A 15 2.23 -24.62 -13.60
C THR A 15 3.23 -23.48 -13.66
N SER A 16 3.06 -22.56 -14.61
CA SER A 16 3.71 -21.26 -14.50
C SER A 16 3.20 -20.62 -13.21
N PHE A 17 4.06 -20.42 -12.22
CA PHE A 17 3.73 -19.57 -11.10
C PHE A 17 3.64 -18.14 -11.65
N ALA A 18 2.44 -17.71 -12.03
CA ALA A 18 2.14 -16.30 -12.14
C ALA A 18 2.12 -15.75 -10.70
N GLY A 19 3.31 -15.48 -10.15
CA GLY A 19 3.44 -14.87 -8.83
C GLY A 19 2.82 -13.48 -8.86
N THR A 20 1.94 -13.18 -7.91
CA THR A 20 1.48 -11.81 -7.70
C THR A 20 2.55 -11.05 -6.93
N VAL A 21 2.88 -9.82 -7.37
CA VAL A 21 3.74 -8.93 -6.59
C VAL A 21 2.93 -8.40 -5.41
N GLY A 22 3.38 -8.68 -4.19
CA GLY A 22 2.73 -8.20 -2.97
C GLY A 22 2.72 -6.67 -2.87
N LYS A 23 1.72 -6.10 -2.19
CA LYS A 23 1.62 -4.65 -1.98
C LYS A 23 2.70 -4.18 -0.99
N PRO A 24 3.39 -3.06 -1.25
CA PRO A 24 4.43 -2.56 -0.34
C PRO A 24 3.83 -1.86 0.88
N THR A 25 4.67 -1.71 1.91
CA THR A 25 4.44 -0.77 3.02
C THR A 25 5.44 0.36 2.87
N GLU A 26 4.93 1.58 2.76
CA GLU A 26 5.74 2.79 2.76
C GLU A 26 6.14 3.17 4.18
N HIS A 27 7.42 3.46 4.36
CA HIS A 27 7.97 3.97 5.61
C HIS A 27 8.32 5.45 5.44
N LEU A 28 7.52 6.32 6.03
CA LEU A 28 7.64 7.76 5.90
C LEU A 28 8.39 8.34 7.10
N ALA A 29 9.40 9.15 6.84
CA ALA A 29 9.94 10.05 7.85
C ALA A 29 9.03 11.27 7.98
N LEU A 30 8.63 11.59 9.21
CA LEU A 30 7.80 12.74 9.55
C LEU A 30 8.62 13.77 10.34
N PRO A 31 8.25 15.07 10.26
CA PRO A 31 8.97 16.10 11.00
C PRO A 31 8.81 15.93 12.51
N GLU A 32 9.81 16.40 13.25
CA GLU A 32 9.71 16.52 14.70
C GLU A 32 8.67 17.60 15.05
N VAL A 33 7.59 17.19 15.71
CA VAL A 33 6.47 18.05 16.10
C VAL A 33 6.01 17.68 17.51
N SER A 34 5.25 18.57 18.16
CA SER A 34 4.70 18.34 19.51
C SER A 34 3.26 18.84 19.60
N GLY A 35 2.45 18.18 20.42
CA GLY A 35 1.01 18.48 20.57
C GLY A 35 0.13 17.50 19.80
N GLY A 36 -1.15 17.82 19.62
CA GLY A 36 -2.10 16.96 18.89
C GLY A 36 -1.87 17.04 17.39
N HIS A 37 -1.58 15.88 16.77
CA HIS A 37 -1.43 15.77 15.32
C HIS A 37 -2.22 14.58 14.79
N LEU A 38 -2.78 14.73 13.60
CA LEU A 38 -3.51 13.68 12.92
C LEU A 38 -2.86 13.36 11.57
N VAL A 39 -2.72 12.07 11.26
CA VAL A 39 -2.35 11.60 9.93
C VAL A 39 -3.61 11.51 9.06
N CYS A 40 -3.55 12.15 7.90
CA CYS A 40 -4.65 12.18 6.94
C CYS A 40 -4.20 11.54 5.62
N ILE A 41 -5.00 10.63 5.07
CA ILE A 41 -4.66 9.91 3.83
C ILE A 41 -5.79 10.01 2.83
N TRP A 42 -5.50 10.51 1.63
CA TRP A 42 -6.46 10.68 0.54
C TRP A 42 -6.13 9.77 -0.64
N ASP A 43 -7.08 8.95 -1.09
CA ASP A 43 -7.00 8.23 -2.36
C ASP A 43 -7.54 9.11 -3.48
N GLN A 44 -6.65 9.52 -4.38
CA GLN A 44 -7.00 10.40 -5.50
C GLN A 44 -7.94 9.74 -6.50
N THR A 45 -7.84 8.42 -6.68
CA THR A 45 -8.66 7.67 -7.63
C THR A 45 -10.06 7.47 -7.07
N ALA A 46 -10.17 7.13 -5.78
CA ALA A 46 -11.46 6.99 -5.11
C ALA A 46 -12.13 8.35 -4.84
N GLY A 47 -11.36 9.44 -4.79
CA GLY A 47 -11.85 10.75 -4.40
C GLY A 47 -12.34 10.76 -2.95
N ALA A 48 -11.64 10.05 -2.06
CA ALA A 48 -12.08 9.83 -0.69
C ALA A 48 -10.90 9.71 0.28
N TRP A 49 -11.16 10.06 1.54
CA TRP A 49 -10.27 9.77 2.65
C TRP A 49 -10.22 8.26 2.91
N ILE A 50 -9.01 7.74 3.14
CA ILE A 50 -8.80 6.36 3.57
C ILE A 50 -8.89 6.32 5.09
N GLY A 51 -9.83 5.52 5.60
CA GLY A 51 -10.00 5.33 7.04
C GLY A 51 -10.42 6.60 7.77
N GLY A 52 -10.15 6.63 9.07
CA GLY A 52 -10.26 7.82 9.90
C GLY A 52 -8.94 8.58 9.98
N PHE A 53 -8.95 9.74 10.63
CA PHE A 53 -7.71 10.48 10.91
C PHE A 53 -7.06 9.90 12.17
N GLU A 54 -5.87 9.33 12.01
CA GLU A 54 -5.16 8.63 13.07
C GLU A 54 -4.32 9.61 13.89
N SER A 55 -4.37 9.54 15.23
CA SER A 55 -3.48 10.33 16.08
C SER A 55 -2.03 9.92 15.87
N TYR A 56 -1.17 10.90 15.58
CA TYR A 56 0.25 10.69 15.43
C TYR A 56 0.94 10.61 16.79
N ASP A 57 1.83 9.62 16.94
CA ASP A 57 2.50 9.29 18.21
C ASP A 57 3.84 10.01 18.40
N HIS A 58 4.26 10.86 17.46
CA HIS A 58 5.56 11.54 17.45
C HIS A 58 6.78 10.62 17.37
N SER A 59 6.61 9.39 16.85
CA SER A 59 7.71 8.43 16.68
C SER A 59 8.78 8.82 15.63
N GLY A 60 8.61 9.95 14.95
CA GLY A 60 9.43 10.39 13.82
C GLY A 60 9.13 9.66 12.50
N THR A 61 8.30 8.62 12.52
CA THR A 61 7.99 7.82 11.32
C THR A 61 6.51 7.44 11.23
N TYR A 62 6.04 7.07 10.05
CA TYR A 62 4.70 6.51 9.84
C TYR A 62 4.73 5.40 8.78
N ASN A 63 4.07 4.28 9.07
CA ASN A 63 3.97 3.15 8.15
C ASN A 63 2.62 3.19 7.44
N PHE A 64 2.64 3.21 6.11
CA PHE A 64 1.45 3.17 5.29
C PHE A 64 1.45 1.93 4.40
N ALA A 65 0.54 0.99 4.66
CA ALA A 65 0.33 -0.15 3.78
C ALA A 65 -0.41 0.31 2.52
N VAL A 66 0.23 0.21 1.34
CA VAL A 66 -0.35 0.68 0.08
C VAL A 66 -1.60 -0.15 -0.26
N PRO A 67 -2.79 0.48 -0.38
CA PRO A 67 -4.02 -0.26 -0.60
C PRO A 67 -4.10 -0.88 -1.99
N GLU A 68 -3.67 -0.20 -3.04
CA GLU A 68 -3.72 -0.68 -4.42
C GLU A 68 -2.55 -0.16 -5.26
N TRP A 69 -2.09 -0.98 -6.21
CA TRP A 69 -1.14 -0.55 -7.24
C TRP A 69 -1.79 0.44 -8.21
N GLY A 70 -0.98 1.28 -8.84
CA GLY A 70 -1.42 2.17 -9.92
C GLY A 70 -2.22 3.38 -9.44
N ARG A 71 -2.20 3.67 -8.13
CA ARG A 71 -2.92 4.79 -7.53
C ARG A 71 -1.98 5.78 -6.87
N TRP A 72 -2.44 7.03 -6.84
CA TRP A 72 -1.82 8.09 -6.06
C TRP A 72 -2.53 8.26 -4.73
N TYR A 73 -1.74 8.36 -3.67
CA TYR A 73 -2.18 8.67 -2.33
C TYR A 73 -1.50 9.93 -1.84
N TRP A 74 -2.27 10.85 -1.28
CA TRP A 74 -1.74 11.99 -0.54
C TRP A 74 -1.74 11.66 0.94
N ILE A 75 -0.64 11.97 1.61
CA ILE A 75 -0.47 11.80 3.04
C ILE A 75 -0.09 13.15 3.64
N GLY A 76 -0.86 13.59 4.63
CA GLY A 76 -0.61 14.82 5.37
C GLY A 76 -0.54 14.60 6.87
N LEU A 77 0.16 15.51 7.55
CA LEU A 77 0.16 15.61 9.01
C LEU A 77 -0.51 16.93 9.40
N TRP A 78 -1.68 16.85 10.02
CA TRP A 78 -2.48 17.98 10.47
C TRP A 78 -2.12 18.35 11.90
N ASP A 79 -1.77 19.61 12.16
CA ASP A 79 -1.60 20.17 13.50
C ASP A 79 -2.97 20.65 14.00
N GLU A 80 -3.49 20.00 15.05
CA GLU A 80 -4.84 20.29 15.57
C GLU A 80 -4.93 21.67 16.23
N ALA A 81 -3.84 22.16 16.81
CA ALA A 81 -3.82 23.44 17.51
C ALA A 81 -3.73 24.63 16.53
N LYS A 82 -2.95 24.48 15.47
CA LYS A 82 -2.79 25.52 14.44
C LYS A 82 -3.87 25.47 13.37
N GLY A 83 -4.47 24.30 13.15
CA GLY A 83 -5.43 24.09 12.08
C GLY A 83 -4.78 24.15 10.69
N GLU A 84 -3.59 23.57 10.55
CA GLU A 84 -2.84 23.55 9.29
C GLU A 84 -2.07 22.24 9.08
N TYR A 85 -1.71 21.95 7.83
CA TYR A 85 -0.83 20.82 7.52
C TYR A 85 0.64 21.23 7.67
N VAL A 86 1.35 20.52 8.54
CA VAL A 86 2.80 20.72 8.78
C VAL A 86 3.67 19.75 7.97
N TYR A 87 3.05 18.77 7.32
CA TYR A 87 3.67 17.85 6.37
C TYR A 87 2.68 17.48 5.27
N SER A 88 3.18 17.27 4.06
CA SER A 88 2.41 16.81 2.90
C SER A 88 3.31 16.06 1.93
N LYS A 89 2.88 14.87 1.50
CA LYS A 89 3.58 14.07 0.49
C LYS A 89 2.59 13.30 -0.38
N TRP A 90 2.85 13.29 -1.68
CA TRP A 90 2.20 12.38 -2.62
C TRP A 90 3.07 11.14 -2.81
N ILE A 91 2.46 9.96 -2.76
CA ILE A 91 3.09 8.67 -3.03
C ILE A 91 2.28 7.91 -4.08
N GLY A 92 2.97 7.18 -4.93
CA GLY A 92 2.35 6.36 -5.96
C GLY A 92 3.27 5.20 -6.32
N HIS A 93 2.69 4.00 -6.31
CA HIS A 93 3.39 2.76 -6.61
C HIS A 93 2.81 2.15 -7.87
N PHE A 94 3.65 1.95 -8.87
CA PHE A 94 3.24 1.49 -10.19
C PHE A 94 4.06 0.27 -10.56
N LEU A 95 3.39 -0.78 -11.02
CA LEU A 95 4.05 -1.89 -11.69
C LEU A 95 4.46 -1.42 -13.08
N THR A 96 5.67 -1.77 -13.50
CA THR A 96 6.20 -1.47 -14.82
C THR A 96 6.63 -2.76 -15.49
N ASP A 97 6.55 -2.78 -16.82
CA ASP A 97 6.92 -3.93 -17.67
C ASP A 97 8.44 -4.13 -17.77
#